data_AF-A0A2W6ZUT4-F1
#
_entry.id   AF-A0A2W6ZUT4-F1
#
_cell.length_a   1.000
_cell.length_b   1.000
_cell.length_c   1.000
_cell.angle_alpha   90.00
_cell.angle_beta   90.00
_cell.angle_gamma   90.00
#
_symmetry.space_group_name_H-M   'P 1'
#
loop_
_entity.id
_entity.type
_entity.pdbx_description
1 polymer ?
#
loop_
_entity_poly.entity_id
_entity_poly.type
_entity_poly.pdbx_seq_one_letter_code
_entity_poly.pdbx_strand_id
1 'polypeptide(L)'
;MAPKRLIIEMGMGVDQHGQDPTVAAARAVRNAIAHNALPGVWEVAGLSHPNQMIVEVQVAVPFPDQVRQEEVLAVLPFGQKTLVLKDGGMVVAGRAIPELDDKNDDMYVAIAAVTVSIPDQG
;
A
#
# COMPACT_ATOMS: atom_id res chain seq x y z
N MET A 1 5.37 22.84 8.27
CA MET A 1 5.14 21.91 9.40
C MET A 1 4.78 20.55 8.83
N ALA A 2 5.05 19.46 9.57
CA ALA A 2 4.68 18.11 9.11
C ALA A 2 3.16 17.95 9.14
N PRO A 3 2.53 17.25 8.17
CA PRO A 3 1.09 17.00 8.19
C PRO A 3 0.63 16.34 9.50
N LYS A 4 -0.56 16.70 9.96
CA LYS A 4 -1.16 16.10 11.16
C LYS A 4 -1.82 14.77 10.80
N ARG A 5 -1.25 13.66 11.30
CA ARG A 5 -1.77 12.30 11.07
C ARG A 5 -3.10 12.09 11.79
N LEU A 6 -4.06 11.48 11.10
CA LEU A 6 -5.38 11.14 11.64
C LEU A 6 -5.51 9.64 11.89
N ILE A 7 -5.15 8.82 10.90
CA ILE A 7 -5.22 7.36 10.97
C ILE A 7 -4.08 6.73 10.18
N ILE A 8 -3.65 5.55 10.62
CA ILE A 8 -2.71 4.68 9.90
C ILE A 8 -3.37 3.32 9.76
N GLU A 9 -3.64 2.92 8.52
CA GLU A 9 -4.23 1.63 8.17
C GLU A 9 -3.13 0.72 7.66
N MET A 10 -3.03 -0.51 8.19
CA MET A 10 -1.92 -1.41 7.87
C MET A 10 -2.43 -2.71 7.27
N GLY A 11 -1.70 -3.25 6.32
CA GLY A 11 -2.07 -4.47 5.62
C GLY A 11 -0.89 -5.26 5.09
N MET A 12 -1.15 -6.52 4.78
CA MET A 12 -0.20 -7.46 4.20
C MET A 12 -0.69 -7.91 2.83
N GLY A 13 0.26 -8.07 1.90
CA GLY A 13 0.01 -8.63 0.59
C GLY A 13 1.05 -9.69 0.27
N VAL A 14 0.62 -10.76 -0.39
CA VAL A 14 1.50 -11.86 -0.78
C VAL A 14 1.36 -12.06 -2.28
N ASP A 15 2.47 -12.18 -2.99
CA ASP A 15 2.51 -12.81 -4.30
C ASP A 15 3.12 -14.21 -4.16
N GLN A 16 2.32 -15.23 -4.51
CA GLN A 16 2.68 -16.63 -4.30
C GLN A 16 3.35 -17.25 -5.52
N HIS A 17 3.14 -16.68 -6.71
CA HIS A 17 3.44 -17.35 -7.98
C HIS A 17 4.15 -16.43 -8.97
N GLY A 18 3.72 -15.17 -9.04
CA GLY A 18 4.10 -14.26 -10.11
C GLY A 18 5.47 -13.58 -9.96
N GLN A 19 6.14 -13.74 -8.81
CA GLN A 19 7.34 -13.02 -8.37
C GLN A 19 7.36 -11.56 -8.79
N ASP A 20 6.23 -10.91 -8.60
CA ASP A 20 6.03 -9.51 -8.91
C ASP A 20 5.82 -8.76 -7.60
N PRO A 21 6.84 -8.00 -7.14
CA PRO A 21 6.71 -7.23 -5.90
C PRO A 21 5.61 -6.16 -6.02
N THR A 22 5.20 -5.76 -7.23
CA THR A 22 4.05 -4.88 -7.45
C THR A 22 2.74 -5.56 -7.04
N VAL A 23 2.57 -6.84 -7.34
CA VAL A 23 1.37 -7.60 -6.98
C VAL A 23 1.27 -7.73 -5.47
N ALA A 24 2.37 -8.07 -4.79
CA ALA A 24 2.42 -8.12 -3.34
C ALA A 24 2.10 -6.73 -2.72
N ALA A 25 2.72 -5.66 -3.22
CA ALA A 25 2.49 -4.29 -2.74
C ALA A 25 1.04 -3.82 -2.92
N ALA A 26 0.47 -4.00 -4.11
CA ALA A 26 -0.92 -3.63 -4.41
C ALA A 26 -1.91 -4.42 -3.53
N ARG A 27 -1.65 -5.71 -3.30
CA ARG A 27 -2.43 -6.53 -2.36
C ARG A 27 -2.32 -6.02 -0.93
N ALA A 28 -1.15 -5.57 -0.49
CA ALA A 28 -0.93 -5.02 0.85
C ALA A 28 -1.72 -3.72 1.06
N VAL A 29 -1.68 -2.79 0.09
CA VAL A 29 -2.47 -1.56 0.14
C VAL A 29 -3.97 -1.85 0.15
N ARG A 30 -4.43 -2.77 -0.70
CA ARG A 30 -5.84 -3.18 -0.71
C ARG A 30 -6.25 -3.79 0.64
N ASN A 31 -5.43 -4.69 1.18
CA ASN A 31 -5.69 -5.31 2.48
C ASN A 31 -5.76 -4.27 3.61
N ALA A 32 -4.91 -3.25 3.57
CA ALA A 32 -4.89 -2.20 4.60
C ALA A 32 -6.23 -1.44 4.69
N ILE A 33 -6.86 -1.13 3.55
CA ILE A 33 -8.04 -0.25 3.50
C ILE A 33 -9.38 -1.00 3.40
N ALA A 34 -9.39 -2.26 2.96
CA ALA A 34 -10.62 -2.94 2.53
C ALA A 34 -11.66 -3.18 3.64
N HIS A 35 -11.25 -3.15 4.91
CA HIS A 35 -12.14 -3.43 6.05
C HIS A 35 -12.47 -2.19 6.89
N ASN A 36 -12.08 -1.00 6.41
CA ASN A 36 -12.36 0.26 7.06
C ASN A 36 -13.24 1.13 6.16
N ALA A 37 -13.97 2.06 6.76
CA ALA A 37 -14.67 3.11 6.05
C ALA A 37 -14.42 4.45 6.76
N LEU A 38 -14.16 5.50 5.99
CA LEU A 38 -13.89 6.86 6.50
C LEU A 38 -15.02 7.84 6.10
N PRO A 39 -16.29 7.60 6.53
CA PRO A 39 -17.42 8.38 6.03
C PRO A 39 -17.33 9.87 6.36
N GLY A 40 -16.87 10.22 7.57
CA GLY A 40 -16.88 11.60 8.07
C GLY A 40 -15.51 12.18 8.43
N VAL A 41 -14.40 11.44 8.22
CA VAL A 41 -13.06 11.90 8.63
C VAL A 41 -12.68 13.21 7.93
N TRP A 42 -12.95 13.30 6.62
CA TRP A 42 -12.65 14.48 5.81
C TRP A 42 -13.53 15.68 6.20
N GLU A 43 -14.82 15.46 6.52
CA GLU A 43 -15.73 16.50 6.99
C GLU A 43 -15.27 17.09 8.34
N VAL A 44 -14.99 16.24 9.32
CA VAL A 44 -14.52 16.66 10.66
C VAL A 44 -13.15 17.35 10.57
N ALA A 45 -12.35 16.98 9.57
CA ALA A 45 -11.06 17.62 9.30
C ALA A 45 -11.17 18.95 8.52
N GLY A 46 -12.38 19.42 8.22
CA GLY A 46 -12.64 20.70 7.55
C GLY A 46 -12.37 20.69 6.03
N LEU A 47 -12.31 19.51 5.42
CA LEU A 47 -12.14 19.36 3.97
C LEU A 47 -13.51 19.35 3.27
N SER A 48 -13.57 19.86 2.03
CA SER A 48 -14.81 19.88 1.26
C SER A 48 -15.06 18.63 0.42
N HIS A 49 -14.05 17.77 0.26
CA HIS A 49 -14.16 16.52 -0.50
C HIS A 49 -13.08 15.51 -0.06
N PRO A 50 -13.33 14.19 -0.05
CA PRO A 50 -12.34 13.15 0.27
C PRO A 50 -11.04 13.23 -0.54
N ASN A 51 -11.08 13.74 -1.78
CA ASN A 51 -9.89 13.94 -2.63
C ASN A 51 -8.88 14.96 -2.08
N GLN A 52 -9.24 15.76 -1.08
CA GLN A 52 -8.33 16.72 -0.46
C GLN A 52 -7.50 16.10 0.67
N MET A 53 -7.80 14.86 1.08
CA MET A 53 -6.99 14.16 2.07
C MET A 53 -5.59 13.89 1.53
N ILE A 54 -4.57 14.09 2.37
CA ILE A 54 -3.20 13.68 2.07
C ILE A 54 -3.09 12.20 2.45
N VAL A 55 -2.73 11.36 1.49
CA VAL A 55 -2.61 9.91 1.66
C VAL A 55 -1.18 9.49 1.34
N GLU A 56 -0.41 9.20 2.39
CA GLU A 56 0.95 8.69 2.26
C GLU A 56 0.94 7.18 2.42
N VAL A 57 1.43 6.47 1.41
CA VAL A 57 1.58 5.02 1.43
C VAL A 57 3.05 4.68 1.65
N GLN A 58 3.35 3.92 2.68
CA GLN A 58 4.66 3.29 2.85
C GLN A 58 4.53 1.79 2.60
N VAL A 59 5.35 1.25 1.70
CA VAL A 59 5.42 -0.20 1.45
C VAL A 59 6.83 -0.71 1.71
N ALA A 60 6.92 -1.78 2.50
CA ALA A 60 8.12 -2.59 2.66
C ALA A 60 7.92 -3.92 1.92
N VAL A 61 8.76 -4.20 0.91
CA VAL A 61 8.64 -5.38 0.05
C VAL A 61 10.03 -5.75 -0.49
N PRO A 62 10.31 -7.04 -0.77
CA PRO A 62 11.52 -7.42 -1.50
C PRO A 62 11.56 -6.75 -2.87
N PHE A 63 12.76 -6.43 -3.35
CA PHE A 63 12.97 -5.85 -4.68
C PHE A 63 12.14 -4.58 -4.94
N PRO A 64 12.17 -3.58 -4.04
CA PRO A 64 11.32 -2.39 -4.13
C PRO A 64 11.50 -1.60 -5.43
N ASP A 65 12.70 -1.63 -6.02
CA ASP A 65 13.01 -0.93 -7.27
C ASP A 65 12.25 -1.49 -8.49
N GLN A 66 11.68 -2.69 -8.39
CA GLN A 66 10.89 -3.32 -9.45
C GLN A 66 9.38 -3.02 -9.33
N VAL A 67 8.96 -2.30 -8.27
CA VAL A 67 7.54 -2.01 -8.04
C VAL A 67 7.05 -0.92 -8.98
N ARG A 68 5.98 -1.21 -9.71
CA ARG A 68 5.30 -0.23 -10.58
C ARG A 68 4.40 0.66 -9.71
N GLN A 69 4.91 1.82 -9.34
CA GLN A 69 4.30 2.71 -8.34
C GLN A 69 2.87 3.13 -8.69
N GLU A 70 2.60 3.42 -9.97
CA GLU A 70 1.27 3.85 -10.43
C GLU A 70 0.21 2.76 -10.20
N GLU A 71 0.55 1.49 -10.41
CA GLU A 71 -0.36 0.36 -10.17
C GLU A 71 -0.71 0.22 -8.68
N VAL A 72 0.26 0.44 -7.80
CA VAL A 72 0.04 0.40 -6.34
C VAL A 72 -0.86 1.55 -5.88
N LEU A 73 -0.61 2.77 -6.37
CA LEU A 73 -1.41 3.95 -6.02
C LEU A 73 -2.82 3.94 -6.63
N ALA A 74 -3.02 3.23 -7.75
CA ALA A 74 -4.34 3.05 -8.37
C ALA A 74 -5.30 2.24 -7.50
N VAL A 75 -4.80 1.48 -6.51
CA VAL A 75 -5.64 0.75 -5.54
C VAL A 75 -6.44 1.71 -4.64
N LEU A 76 -5.89 2.89 -4.34
CA LEU A 76 -6.57 3.87 -3.50
C LEU A 76 -7.69 4.58 -4.29
N PRO A 77 -8.91 4.70 -3.75
CA PRO A 77 -10.03 5.29 -4.47
C PRO A 77 -9.95 6.83 -4.61
N PHE A 78 -9.29 7.53 -3.67
CA PHE A 78 -9.25 8.99 -3.61
C PHE A 78 -8.02 9.51 -2.85
N GLY A 79 -7.84 10.83 -2.86
CA GLY A 79 -6.82 11.55 -2.10
C GLY A 79 -5.63 12.04 -2.94
N GLN A 80 -4.78 12.85 -2.31
CA GLN A 80 -3.48 13.28 -2.83
C GLN A 80 -2.44 12.25 -2.40
N LYS A 81 -2.04 11.40 -3.34
CA LYS A 81 -1.35 10.14 -3.05
C LYS A 81 0.15 10.26 -3.23
N THR A 82 0.92 9.74 -2.29
CA THR A 82 2.36 9.53 -2.42
C THR A 82 2.70 8.10 -2.03
N LEU A 83 3.78 7.56 -2.60
CA LEU A 83 4.27 6.22 -2.30
C LEU A 83 5.75 6.29 -1.93
N VAL A 84 6.09 5.67 -0.81
CA VAL A 84 7.47 5.43 -0.38
C VAL A 84 7.70 3.93 -0.36
N LEU A 85 8.66 3.48 -1.15
CA LEU A 85 9.09 2.09 -1.21
C LEU A 85 10.38 1.92 -0.41
N LYS A 86 10.49 0.81 0.32
CA LYS A 86 11.72 0.39 0.99
C LYS A 86 11.87 -1.12 0.91
N ASP A 87 13.12 -1.55 0.96
CA ASP A 87 13.44 -2.96 1.11
C ASP A 87 12.93 -3.48 2.46
N GLY A 88 12.39 -4.69 2.48
CA GLY A 88 11.79 -5.31 3.66
C GLY A 88 10.76 -6.37 3.29
N GLY A 89 9.76 -6.57 4.14
CA GLY A 89 8.79 -7.65 3.94
C GLY A 89 9.44 -9.02 4.15
N MET A 90 9.17 -9.98 3.26
CA MET A 90 9.79 -11.31 3.33
C MET A 90 9.85 -11.98 1.95
N VAL A 91 10.97 -12.66 1.68
CA VAL A 91 11.06 -13.68 0.63
C VAL A 91 10.91 -15.04 1.30
N VAL A 92 10.03 -15.88 0.78
CA VAL A 92 9.86 -17.27 1.25
C VAL A 92 10.16 -18.20 0.09
N ALA A 93 11.07 -19.15 0.32
CA ALA A 93 11.32 -20.21 -0.64
C ALA A 93 10.07 -21.11 -0.74
N GLY A 94 9.50 -21.19 -1.93
CA GLY A 94 8.39 -22.08 -2.29
C GLY A 94 8.70 -22.72 -3.63
N ARG A 95 8.78 -24.06 -3.68
CA ARG A 95 9.09 -24.79 -4.91
C ARG A 95 8.12 -24.37 -6.02
N ALA A 96 8.67 -23.94 -7.16
CA ALA A 96 7.89 -23.62 -8.33
C ALA A 96 7.01 -24.80 -8.72
N ILE A 97 5.72 -24.53 -8.86
CA ILE A 97 4.71 -25.42 -9.39
C ILE A 97 4.40 -24.94 -10.81
N PRO A 98 4.91 -25.63 -11.86
CA PRO A 98 4.72 -25.22 -13.25
C PRO A 98 3.26 -25.04 -13.65
N GLU A 99 2.36 -25.81 -13.03
CA GLU A 99 0.91 -25.73 -13.27
C GLU A 99 0.25 -24.45 -12.72
N LEU A 100 0.96 -23.67 -11.89
CA LEU A 100 0.51 -22.40 -11.33
C LEU A 100 1.21 -21.19 -11.96
N ASP A 101 1.94 -21.39 -13.07
CA ASP A 101 2.73 -20.37 -13.78
C ASP A 101 3.81 -19.71 -12.90
N ASP A 102 4.38 -20.46 -11.95
CA ASP A 102 5.49 -19.99 -11.10
C ASP A 102 6.73 -19.69 -11.96
N LYS A 103 7.34 -18.50 -11.75
CA LYS A 103 8.52 -18.06 -12.53
C LYS A 103 9.87 -18.47 -11.92
N ASN A 104 9.90 -18.78 -10.63
CA ASN A 104 11.06 -19.13 -9.80
C ASN A 104 10.58 -19.78 -8.46
N ASP A 105 11.49 -20.09 -7.55
CA ASP A 105 11.19 -20.76 -6.27
C ASP A 105 10.88 -19.81 -5.09
N ASP A 106 10.37 -18.60 -5.33
CA ASP A 106 10.12 -17.56 -4.31
C ASP A 106 8.68 -17.06 -4.29
N MET A 107 8.21 -16.77 -3.07
CA MET A 107 7.02 -15.96 -2.77
C MET A 107 7.44 -14.64 -2.13
N TYR A 108 6.76 -13.54 -2.48
CA TYR A 108 7.06 -12.22 -1.94
C TYR A 108 5.94 -11.74 -1.03
N VAL A 109 6.30 -11.31 0.18
CA VAL A 109 5.39 -10.70 1.15
C VAL A 109 5.71 -9.22 1.29
N ALA A 110 4.70 -8.38 1.12
CA ALA A 110 4.75 -6.95 1.33
C ALA A 110 3.93 -6.54 2.55
N ILE A 111 4.37 -5.48 3.23
CA ILE A 111 3.61 -4.78 4.27
C ILE A 111 3.37 -3.35 3.79
N ALA A 112 2.14 -2.86 3.94
CA ALA A 112 1.77 -1.49 3.65
C ALA A 112 1.27 -0.77 4.91
N ALA A 113 1.59 0.51 5.03
CA ALA A 113 0.96 1.45 5.94
C ALA A 113 0.40 2.62 5.11
N VAL A 114 -0.90 2.84 5.18
CA VAL A 114 -1.63 3.92 4.51
C VAL A 114 -1.99 4.95 5.56
N THR A 115 -1.33 6.11 5.51
CA THR A 115 -1.52 7.18 6.48
C THR A 115 -2.37 8.29 5.88
N VAL A 116 -3.49 8.61 6.51
CA VAL A 116 -4.30 9.77 6.17
C VAL A 116 -3.91 10.93 7.08
N SER A 117 -3.64 12.10 6.49
CA SER A 117 -3.28 13.31 7.20
C SER A 117 -3.91 14.56 6.59
N ILE A 118 -3.83 15.66 7.32
CA ILE A 118 -4.24 16.99 6.87
C ILE A 118 -3.09 18.00 6.98
N PRO A 119 -3.09 19.08 6.17
CA PRO A 119 -2.17 20.18 6.38
C PRO A 119 -2.25 20.68 7.82
N ASP A 120 -1.09 20.95 8.41
CA ASP A 120 -1.03 21.53 9.75
C ASP A 120 -1.50 22.99 9.68
N GLN A 121 -2.71 23.23 10.17
CA GLN A 121 -3.27 24.57 10.35
C GLN A 121 -2.90 24.97 11.78
N GLY A 122 -1.79 25.70 11.91
CA GLY A 122 -1.24 26.14 13.20
C GLY A 122 -2.26 26.87 14.08
#